data_AF-A0A8S0FVE0-F1
#
_entry.id   AF-A0A8S0FVE0-F1
#
_cell.length_a   1.000
_cell.length_b   1.000
_cell.length_c   1.000
_cell.angle_alpha   90.00
_cell.angle_beta   90.00
_cell.angle_gamma   90.00
#
_symmetry.space_group_name_H-M   'P 1'
#
loop_
_entity.id
_entity.type
_entity.pdbx_description
1 polymer ?
#
loop_
_entity_poly.entity_id
_entity_poly.type
_entity_poly.pdbx_seq_one_letter_code
_entity_poly.pdbx_strand_id
1 'polypeptide(L)'
;MIILLDNDTGPSDFINQIIKDYSHLPKKAEDVRKGAFYHLESNLYVLFTPLLPGDNYSSLEDFFEPKVLQMKYNGKSFDKSNNHDSSTTFGKDRFATYIVRENRKTIDFSLFKPILDSIIEIKKHFINLHPSK
;
A
#
# COMPACT_ATOMS: atom_id res chain seq x y z
N MET A 1 -0.37 14.48 8.07
CA MET A 1 0.04 13.08 8.26
C MET A 1 -0.64 12.23 7.20
N ILE A 2 0.10 11.32 6.58
CA ILE A 2 -0.43 10.37 5.59
C ILE A 2 -0.23 8.96 6.15
N ILE A 3 -1.29 8.16 6.19
CA ILE A 3 -1.24 6.74 6.55
C ILE A 3 -1.44 5.94 5.26
N LEU A 4 -0.42 5.17 4.86
CA LEU A 4 -0.49 4.22 3.75
C LEU A 4 -0.70 2.81 4.29
N LEU A 5 -1.72 2.11 3.79
CA LEU A 5 -2.05 0.74 4.18
C LEU A 5 -2.10 -0.17 2.95
N ASP A 6 -1.75 -1.45 3.12
CA ASP A 6 -2.06 -2.48 2.13
C ASP A 6 -3.59 -2.50 1.92
N ASN A 7 -4.03 -2.67 0.68
CA ASN A 7 -5.44 -2.79 0.33
C ASN A 7 -5.88 -4.24 0.38
N ASP A 8 -5.60 -4.95 1.47
CA ASP A 8 -5.96 -6.35 1.68
C ASP A 8 -6.97 -6.47 2.83
N THR A 9 -7.12 -7.67 3.40
CA THR A 9 -8.05 -7.87 4.52
C THR A 9 -7.51 -7.32 5.84
N GLY A 10 -6.23 -7.01 5.95
CA GLY A 10 -5.56 -6.51 7.15
C GLY A 10 -6.22 -5.26 7.75
N PRO A 11 -6.48 -4.18 7.00
CA PRO A 11 -7.11 -2.98 7.53
C PRO A 11 -8.64 -3.02 7.56
N SER A 12 -9.29 -4.19 7.47
CA SER A 12 -10.77 -4.24 7.38
C SER A 12 -11.47 -3.58 8.57
N ASP A 13 -10.97 -3.80 9.80
CA ASP A 13 -11.53 -3.16 10.99
C ASP A 13 -11.30 -1.65 10.98
N PHE A 14 -10.14 -1.19 10.53
CA PHE A 14 -9.85 0.22 10.35
C PHE A 14 -10.78 0.87 9.32
N ILE A 15 -11.01 0.22 8.16
CA ILE A 15 -11.96 0.68 7.15
C ILE A 15 -13.36 0.81 7.74
N ASN A 16 -13.83 -0.22 8.48
CA ASN A 16 -15.13 -0.17 9.13
C ASN A 16 -15.22 0.96 10.17
N GLN A 17 -14.12 1.25 10.87
CA GLN A 17 -14.06 2.33 11.85
C GLN A 17 -14.15 3.70 11.19
N ILE A 18 -13.34 3.99 10.16
CA ILE A 18 -13.38 5.30 9.48
C ILE A 18 -14.72 5.56 8.79
N ILE A 19 -15.40 4.52 8.28
CA ILE A 19 -16.75 4.67 7.69
C ILE A 19 -17.77 5.13 8.74
N LYS A 20 -17.63 4.67 9.99
CA LYS A 20 -18.48 5.08 11.12
C LYS A 20 -18.16 6.49 11.59
N ASP A 21 -16.87 6.80 11.73
CA ASP A 21 -16.41 8.05 12.34
C ASP A 21 -16.52 9.25 11.38
N TYR A 22 -16.36 9.02 10.08
CA TYR A 22 -16.31 10.08 9.07
C TYR A 22 -17.48 9.97 8.09
N SER A 23 -18.51 10.79 8.34
CA SER A 23 -19.80 10.69 7.64
C SER A 23 -19.71 11.02 6.14
N HIS A 24 -18.70 11.76 5.70
CA HIS A 24 -18.43 12.11 4.29
C HIS A 24 -17.76 11.00 3.48
N LEU A 25 -17.30 9.92 4.12
CA LEU A 25 -16.70 8.78 3.42
C LEU A 25 -17.77 7.85 2.79
N PRO A 26 -17.39 7.07 1.76
CA PRO A 26 -18.24 6.01 1.22
C PRO A 26 -18.74 5.06 2.31
N LYS A 27 -19.98 4.57 2.19
CA LYS A 27 -20.62 3.72 3.22
C LYS A 27 -20.29 2.23 3.11
N LYS A 28 -19.68 1.81 2.00
CA LYS A 28 -19.29 0.42 1.76
C LYS A 28 -17.77 0.31 1.74
N ALA A 29 -17.25 -0.73 2.39
CA ALA A 29 -15.81 -1.01 2.39
C ALA A 29 -15.25 -1.16 0.96
N GLU A 30 -15.99 -1.82 0.07
CA GLU A 30 -15.60 -1.97 -1.35
C GLU A 30 -15.42 -0.63 -2.06
N ASP A 31 -16.22 0.37 -1.73
CA ASP A 31 -16.11 1.70 -2.33
C ASP A 31 -14.97 2.50 -1.70
N VAL A 32 -14.68 2.27 -0.42
CA VAL A 32 -13.46 2.78 0.24
C VAL A 32 -12.21 2.21 -0.44
N ARG A 33 -12.18 0.92 -0.75
CA ARG A 33 -11.03 0.26 -1.38
C ARG A 33 -10.71 0.77 -2.79
N LYS A 34 -11.69 1.37 -3.48
CA LYS A 34 -11.52 1.93 -4.84
C LYS A 34 -10.99 3.36 -4.84
N GLY A 35 -11.03 4.06 -3.71
CA GLY A 35 -10.56 5.44 -3.62
C GLY A 35 -9.04 5.55 -3.67
N ALA A 36 -8.53 6.60 -4.32
CA ALA A 36 -7.10 6.89 -4.35
C ALA A 36 -6.57 7.32 -2.96
N PHE A 37 -7.36 8.10 -2.22
CA PHE A 37 -7.11 8.52 -0.84
C PHE A 37 -8.40 9.07 -0.21
N TYR A 38 -8.39 9.24 1.10
CA TYR A 38 -9.43 9.92 1.87
C TYR A 38 -8.83 10.93 2.85
N HIS A 39 -9.36 12.14 2.84
CA HIS A 39 -9.14 13.11 3.90
C HIS A 39 -10.06 12.77 5.08
N LEU A 40 -9.47 12.51 6.25
CA LEU A 40 -10.24 12.16 7.45
C LEU A 40 -10.62 13.44 8.21
N GLU A 41 -9.61 14.17 8.68
CA GLU A 41 -9.77 15.43 9.41
C GLU A 41 -8.47 16.23 9.38
N SER A 42 -8.54 17.55 9.57
CA SER A 42 -7.36 18.43 9.70
C SER A 42 -6.30 18.14 8.62
N ASN A 43 -5.11 17.65 9.00
CA ASN A 43 -4.04 17.25 8.08
C ASN A 43 -3.89 15.73 7.92
N LEU A 44 -4.88 14.92 8.36
CA LEU A 44 -4.85 13.46 8.36
C LEU A 44 -5.51 12.89 7.10
N TYR A 45 -4.74 12.06 6.40
CA TYR A 45 -5.16 11.34 5.20
C TYR A 45 -4.85 9.87 5.33
N VAL A 46 -5.69 9.03 4.72
CA VAL A 46 -5.42 7.62 4.48
C VAL A 46 -5.38 7.37 2.97
N LEU A 47 -4.42 6.58 2.52
CA LEU A 47 -4.46 5.94 1.21
C LEU A 47 -4.22 4.45 1.35
N PHE A 48 -4.80 3.68 0.44
CA PHE A 48 -4.57 2.26 0.32
C PHE A 48 -3.72 2.01 -0.93
N THR A 49 -3.01 0.88 -0.98
CA THR A 49 -2.36 0.48 -2.23
C THR A 49 -3.40 0.39 -3.36
N PRO A 50 -3.14 0.95 -4.55
CA PRO A 50 -4.08 0.91 -5.66
C PRO A 50 -4.47 -0.52 -6.02
N LEU A 51 -5.74 -0.75 -6.34
CA LEU A 51 -6.17 -2.04 -6.86
C LEU A 51 -5.60 -2.24 -8.27
N LEU A 52 -5.05 -3.42 -8.52
CA LEU A 52 -4.63 -3.82 -9.85
C LEU A 52 -5.86 -4.21 -10.70
N PRO A 53 -5.78 -4.16 -12.03
CA PRO A 53 -6.92 -4.50 -12.90
C PRO A 53 -7.46 -5.91 -12.62
N GLY A 54 -8.72 -5.98 -12.16
CA GLY A 54 -9.40 -7.24 -11.86
C GLY A 54 -9.22 -7.76 -10.42
N ASP A 55 -8.38 -7.11 -9.62
CA ASP A 55 -8.12 -7.51 -8.25
C ASP A 55 -9.02 -6.77 -7.24
N ASN A 56 -9.46 -7.50 -6.21
CA ASN A 56 -10.20 -6.94 -5.07
C ASN A 56 -9.28 -6.47 -3.94
N TYR A 57 -8.01 -6.88 -3.99
CA TYR A 57 -7.01 -6.58 -2.99
C TYR A 57 -5.66 -6.26 -3.64
N SER A 58 -4.84 -5.49 -2.95
CA SER A 58 -3.44 -5.31 -3.31
C SER A 58 -2.59 -5.08 -2.07
N SER A 59 -1.29 -5.23 -2.25
CA SER A 59 -0.25 -5.03 -1.25
C SER A 59 0.92 -4.28 -1.85
N LEU A 60 1.79 -3.70 -1.02
CA LEU A 60 3.01 -3.04 -1.49
C LEU A 60 3.87 -3.96 -2.37
N GLU A 61 3.88 -5.26 -2.09
CA GLU A 61 4.67 -6.23 -2.84
C GLU A 61 4.22 -6.39 -4.29
N ASP A 62 2.94 -6.14 -4.60
CA ASP A 62 2.38 -6.26 -5.95
C ASP A 62 2.92 -5.17 -6.92
N PHE A 63 3.62 -4.17 -6.38
CA PHE A 63 4.25 -3.09 -7.14
C PHE A 63 5.75 -3.34 -7.41
N PHE A 64 6.28 -4.52 -7.08
CA PHE A 64 7.59 -4.95 -7.57
C PHE A 64 7.47 -5.74 -8.87
N GLU A 65 8.47 -5.60 -9.74
CA GLU A 65 8.55 -6.43 -10.94
C GLU A 65 8.70 -7.93 -10.57
N PRO A 66 8.16 -8.85 -11.39
CA PRO A 66 8.25 -10.29 -11.12
C PRO A 66 9.69 -10.78 -10.88
N LYS A 67 10.68 -10.20 -11.57
CA LYS A 67 12.09 -10.56 -11.42
C LYS A 67 12.63 -10.28 -10.00
N VAL A 68 12.09 -9.26 -9.32
CA VAL A 68 12.47 -8.91 -7.94
C VAL A 68 11.81 -9.88 -6.96
N LEU A 69 10.52 -10.17 -7.17
CA LEU A 69 9.76 -11.13 -6.36
C LEU A 69 10.31 -12.56 -6.45
N GLN A 70 10.94 -12.91 -7.57
CA GLN A 70 11.55 -14.23 -7.80
C GLN A 70 12.99 -14.36 -7.25
N MET A 71 13.57 -13.27 -6.73
CA MET A 71 14.91 -13.35 -6.13
C MET A 71 14.90 -14.26 -4.90
N LYS A 72 15.93 -15.10 -4.80
CA LYS A 72 16.07 -16.04 -3.68
C LYS A 72 16.97 -15.47 -2.60
N TYR A 73 16.67 -15.80 -1.36
CA TYR A 73 17.52 -15.51 -0.21
C TYR A 73 17.83 -16.82 0.53
N ASN A 74 19.12 -17.17 0.63
CA ASN A 74 19.59 -18.44 1.20
C ASN A 74 18.89 -19.68 0.59
N GLY A 75 18.69 -19.67 -0.74
CA GLY A 75 18.02 -20.75 -1.46
C GLY A 75 16.49 -20.79 -1.33
N LYS A 76 15.91 -19.96 -0.44
CA LYS A 76 14.47 -19.87 -0.20
C LYS A 76 13.80 -18.88 -1.15
N SER A 77 12.54 -19.12 -1.48
CA SER A 77 11.72 -18.23 -2.31
C SER A 77 10.93 -17.23 -1.46
N PHE A 78 10.59 -16.08 -2.04
CA PHE A 78 9.69 -15.13 -1.38
C PHE A 78 8.26 -15.69 -1.36
N ASP A 79 7.58 -15.54 -0.23
CA ASP A 79 6.14 -15.76 -0.11
C ASP A 79 5.54 -14.55 0.63
N LYS A 80 4.45 -14.01 0.07
CA LYS A 80 3.74 -12.84 0.58
C LYS A 80 2.61 -13.18 1.55
N SER A 81 2.23 -14.46 1.66
CA SER A 81 1.19 -14.94 2.57
C SER A 81 1.58 -14.78 4.06
N ASN A 82 0.73 -15.21 5.00
CA ASN A 82 1.12 -15.31 6.41
C ASN A 82 1.49 -16.75 6.82
N ASN A 83 1.29 -17.72 5.93
CA ASN A 83 1.46 -19.15 6.19
C ASN A 83 2.66 -19.67 5.41
N HIS A 84 3.85 -19.52 5.99
CA HIS A 84 5.09 -19.88 5.33
C HIS A 84 5.69 -21.14 5.91
N ASP A 85 6.14 -22.03 5.04
CA ASP A 85 7.12 -23.04 5.42
C ASP A 85 8.49 -22.36 5.50
N SER A 86 8.91 -22.10 6.74
CA SER A 86 10.20 -21.44 7.03
C SER A 86 11.42 -22.21 6.50
N SER A 87 11.28 -23.48 6.11
CA SER A 87 12.36 -24.25 5.49
C SER A 87 12.57 -23.90 4.02
N THR A 88 11.50 -23.54 3.29
CA THR A 88 11.51 -23.34 1.83
C THR A 88 11.25 -21.88 1.40
N THR A 89 10.66 -21.07 2.28
CA THR A 89 10.22 -19.70 1.96
C THR A 89 10.69 -18.66 2.99
N PHE A 90 10.65 -17.39 2.61
CA PHE A 90 10.86 -16.25 3.51
C PHE A 90 9.78 -15.18 3.30
N GLY A 91 9.43 -14.48 4.38
CA GLY A 91 8.37 -13.46 4.38
C GLY A 91 8.85 -12.02 4.15
N LYS A 92 7.91 -11.08 4.29
CA LYS A 92 8.07 -9.65 3.97
C LYS A 92 9.28 -8.96 4.61
N ASP A 93 9.58 -9.25 5.88
CA ASP A 93 10.73 -8.66 6.60
C ASP A 93 12.06 -8.97 5.90
N ARG A 94 12.26 -10.25 5.52
CA ARG A 94 13.47 -10.69 4.82
C ARG A 94 13.51 -10.16 3.39
N PHE A 95 12.35 -10.08 2.72
CA PHE A 95 12.23 -9.45 1.42
C PHE A 95 12.70 -7.99 1.44
N ALA A 96 12.17 -7.18 2.36
CA ALA A 96 12.57 -5.78 2.50
C ALA A 96 14.07 -5.63 2.82
N THR A 97 14.57 -6.45 3.75
CA THR A 97 15.93 -6.30 4.29
C THR A 97 17.03 -6.82 3.38
N TYR A 98 16.82 -7.95 2.71
CA TYR A 98 17.86 -8.66 1.96
C TYR A 98 17.65 -8.60 0.46
N ILE A 99 16.40 -8.51 -0.02
CA ILE A 99 16.14 -8.34 -1.45
C ILE A 99 16.12 -6.86 -1.79
N VAL A 100 15.17 -6.10 -1.21
CA VAL A 100 14.93 -4.71 -1.61
C VAL A 100 16.09 -3.80 -1.21
N ARG A 101 16.48 -3.79 0.07
CA ARG A 101 17.52 -2.87 0.56
C ARG A 101 18.88 -3.09 -0.10
N GLU A 102 19.27 -4.34 -0.33
CA GLU A 102 20.56 -4.68 -0.95
C GLU A 102 20.58 -4.32 -2.45
N ASN A 103 19.46 -4.54 -3.15
CA ASN A 103 19.35 -4.30 -4.59
C ASN A 103 18.69 -2.95 -4.94
N ARG A 104 18.47 -2.05 -3.97
CA ARG A 104 17.72 -0.78 -4.16
C ARG A 104 18.24 0.13 -5.27
N LYS A 105 19.51 -0.01 -5.68
CA LYS A 105 20.11 0.77 -6.76
C LYS A 105 19.78 0.23 -8.15
N THR A 106 19.38 -1.04 -8.24
CA THR A 106 19.12 -1.76 -9.50
C THR A 106 17.66 -2.14 -9.69
N ILE A 107 16.88 -2.16 -8.60
CA ILE A 107 15.43 -2.36 -8.66
C ILE A 107 14.79 -1.15 -9.36
N ASP A 108 13.92 -1.44 -10.33
CA ASP A 108 13.04 -0.44 -10.90
C ASP A 108 11.78 -0.29 -10.01
N PHE A 109 11.55 0.93 -9.53
CA PHE A 109 10.39 1.28 -8.70
C PHE A 109 9.30 1.99 -9.50
N SER A 110 9.36 2.00 -10.83
CA SER A 110 8.39 2.69 -11.69
C SER A 110 6.94 2.22 -11.46
N LEU A 111 6.76 0.95 -11.09
CA LEU A 111 5.44 0.42 -10.75
C LEU A 111 4.85 1.05 -9.47
N PHE A 112 5.64 1.62 -8.57
CA PHE A 112 5.16 2.37 -7.39
C PHE A 112 4.58 3.75 -7.73
N LYS A 113 4.71 4.21 -8.98
CA LYS A 113 4.26 5.53 -9.41
C LYS A 113 2.80 5.85 -9.00
N PRO A 114 1.82 4.94 -9.14
CA PRO A 114 0.44 5.24 -8.74
C PRO A 114 0.28 5.58 -7.24
N ILE A 115 1.07 4.95 -6.36
CA ILE A 115 1.07 5.27 -4.91
C ILE A 115 1.65 6.66 -4.68
N LEU A 116 2.77 6.97 -5.35
CA LEU A 116 3.44 8.27 -5.24
C LEU A 116 2.59 9.41 -5.83
N ASP A 117 1.87 9.15 -6.91
CA ASP A 117 0.93 10.09 -7.52
C ASP A 117 -0.21 10.42 -6.54
N SER A 118 -0.77 9.42 -5.83
CA SER A 118 -1.77 9.68 -4.77
C SER A 118 -1.24 10.59 -3.67
N ILE A 119 0.04 10.46 -3.28
CA ILE A 119 0.67 11.37 -2.30
C ILE A 119 0.78 12.80 -2.84
N ILE A 120 1.09 12.96 -4.13
CA ILE A 120 1.12 14.27 -4.79
C ILE A 120 -0.29 14.89 -4.82
N GLU A 121 -1.33 14.10 -5.10
CA GLU A 121 -2.71 14.57 -5.09
C GLU A 121 -3.18 14.95 -3.68
N ILE A 122 -2.80 14.18 -2.64
CA ILE A 122 -3.03 14.56 -1.24
C ILE A 122 -2.38 15.91 -0.93
N LYS A 123 -1.14 16.12 -1.37
CA LYS A 123 -0.44 17.41 -1.17
C LYS A 123 -1.21 18.57 -1.82
N LYS A 124 -1.67 18.40 -3.06
CA LYS A 124 -2.48 19.41 -3.76
C LYS A 124 -3.80 19.69 -3.03
N HIS A 125 -4.49 18.63 -2.61
CA HIS A 125 -5.75 18.74 -1.85
C HIS A 125 -5.53 19.50 -0.53
N PHE A 126 -4.47 19.18 0.22
CA PHE A 126 -4.14 19.86 1.46
C PHE A 126 -3.86 21.36 1.26
N ILE A 127 -3.08 21.72 0.24
CA ILE A 127 -2.79 23.13 -0.08
C ILE A 127 -4.07 23.89 -0.43
N ASN A 128 -4.98 23.27 -1.17
CA ASN A 128 -6.25 23.89 -1.55
C ASN A 128 -7.17 24.14 -0.34
N LEU A 129 -7.15 23.26 0.67
CA LEU A 129 -7.90 23.43 1.91
C LEU A 129 -7.27 24.46 2.86
N HIS A 130 -5.96 24.64 2.76
CA HIS A 130 -5.18 25.54 3.62
C HIS A 130 -4.33 26.51 2.79
N PRO A 131 -4.98 27.40 2.00
CA PRO A 131 -4.25 28.39 1.21
C PRO A 131 -3.40 29.26 2.12
N SER A 132 -2.17 29.53 1.70
CA SER A 132 -1.33 30.50 2.39
C SER A 132 -2.02 31.87 2.33
N LYS A 133 -2.11 32.55 3.47
CA LYS A 133 -2.58 33.94 3.53
C LYS A 133 -1.65 34.87 2.76
#